data_AF-A0A935DWH0-F1
#
_entry.id   AF-A0A935DWH0-F1
#
_cell.length_a   1.000
_cell.length_b   1.000
_cell.length_c   1.000
_cell.angle_alpha   90.00
_cell.angle_beta   90.00
_cell.angle_gamma   90.00
#
_symmetry.space_group_name_H-M   'P 1'
#
loop_
_entity.id
_entity.type
_entity.pdbx_description
1 polymer ?
#
loop_
_entity_poly.entity_id
_entity_poly.type
_entity_poly.pdbx_seq_one_letter_code
_entity_poly.pdbx_strand_id
1 'polypeptide(L)'
;MGDIMKHKRILMVVFFLSLFVFQQAQAGIGVPSNIKNNLPQPILAKTNGLPTQVYVTMLRLDIRNGAPLEDPITHEYIKCLSEDFAYGCTEYYGVSPTEFYPYGNINPVLVDVESVYLPNVLPREMDVVTNPPMPAALQAQALAARTIADWKYRANFVNYGYNYIDNSTNNQIFIPYSYKYYAPNDTVRELISDAITSTNGQYLSYNGESIDAEFSNDIDNPTGQGSWSDNLVSVQDPISVNPPCDLDPVGNGLGMSQKGAIRWAKGNQCAGSGDQPWPVTWADYRQILVHYYTGIDILNGSGNKVAPDDRWNLLWHEVPFNAETDPNIPIDFQIQVQNTSILDWGNNEVELGYQWTVKNAPAAPGSWTGTNIYVPAASKGEDKTFTASNIMSPSDGGDYTLHLDLRHNNGSWFSNGGWPDARIDISITGGTATPTATSTLTPTATQVITAYFHSPDGPNCVGSCGSQTGFNNVVTPVRNEQSLQAYDGGPGYVFGQGRVETKILVGGAGLATIRRKYSTTKGSRHETFKQSQSDTGNPSGHRVDIDHPVVFCHENSGGAKCRNEYFGER
;
A
#
# COMPACT_ATOMS: atom_id res chain seq x y z
N MET A 1 -13.75 6.22 -37.74
CA MET A 1 -12.43 6.18 -37.04
C MET A 1 -12.54 6.01 -35.52
N GLY A 2 -13.64 6.42 -34.86
CA GLY A 2 -13.86 6.19 -33.42
C GLY A 2 -14.10 4.73 -32.98
N ASP A 3 -14.66 3.88 -33.83
CA ASP A 3 -14.98 2.48 -33.46
C ASP A 3 -13.80 1.49 -33.49
N ILE A 4 -12.70 1.86 -34.16
CA ILE A 4 -11.48 1.04 -34.23
C ILE A 4 -10.73 1.05 -32.88
N MET A 5 -10.89 2.08 -32.06
CA MET A 5 -10.27 2.14 -30.72
C MET A 5 -11.02 1.31 -29.66
N LYS A 6 -12.34 1.12 -29.79
CA LYS A 6 -13.10 0.27 -28.87
C LYS A 6 -12.81 -1.22 -29.06
N HIS A 7 -12.65 -1.68 -30.31
CA HIS A 7 -12.34 -3.08 -30.59
C HIS A 7 -10.92 -3.49 -30.18
N LYS A 8 -9.95 -2.56 -30.17
CA LYS A 8 -8.59 -2.82 -29.65
C LYS A 8 -8.55 -3.04 -28.14
N ARG A 9 -9.43 -2.37 -27.37
CA ARG A 9 -9.52 -2.58 -25.91
C ARG A 9 -10.12 -3.94 -25.57
N ILE A 10 -11.07 -4.45 -26.37
CA ILE A 10 -11.70 -5.77 -26.15
C ILE A 10 -10.76 -6.92 -26.54
N LEU A 11 -9.99 -6.79 -27.63
CA LEU A 11 -9.00 -7.81 -28.02
C LEU A 11 -7.83 -7.89 -27.01
N MET A 12 -7.53 -6.79 -26.29
CA MET A 12 -6.53 -6.74 -25.22
C MET A 12 -6.95 -7.50 -23.96
N VAL A 13 -8.22 -7.41 -23.56
CA VAL A 13 -8.72 -8.14 -22.37
C VAL A 13 -8.58 -9.65 -22.57
N VAL A 14 -8.85 -10.16 -23.77
CA VAL A 14 -8.68 -11.59 -24.11
C VAL A 14 -7.20 -12.01 -24.16
N PHE A 15 -6.29 -11.09 -24.52
CA PHE A 15 -4.86 -11.36 -24.63
C PHE A 15 -4.12 -11.37 -23.28
N PHE A 16 -4.51 -10.51 -22.34
CA PHE A 16 -4.04 -10.58 -20.95
C PHE A 16 -4.46 -11.91 -20.32
N LEU A 17 -5.71 -12.34 -20.51
CA LEU A 17 -6.22 -13.63 -20.01
C LEU A 17 -5.42 -14.85 -20.50
N SER A 18 -4.87 -14.85 -21.71
CA SER A 18 -4.11 -16.00 -22.25
C SER A 18 -2.66 -16.10 -21.77
N LEU A 19 -2.03 -14.99 -21.37
CA LEU A 19 -0.67 -15.01 -20.79
C LEU A 19 -0.68 -15.37 -19.30
N PHE A 20 -1.77 -15.07 -18.58
CA PHE A 20 -1.94 -15.45 -17.18
C PHE A 20 -2.10 -16.98 -16.98
N VAL A 21 -2.56 -17.71 -18.01
CA VAL A 21 -2.78 -19.17 -17.96
C VAL A 21 -1.49 -19.99 -17.74
N PHE A 22 -0.29 -19.38 -17.80
CA PHE A 22 0.99 -20.10 -17.67
C PHE A 22 1.90 -19.68 -16.51
N GLN A 23 1.41 -18.93 -15.53
CA GLN A 23 2.20 -18.74 -14.30
C GLN A 23 2.30 -20.06 -13.53
N GLN A 24 3.55 -20.49 -13.26
CA GLN A 24 3.99 -21.54 -12.33
C GLN A 24 3.37 -22.96 -12.42
N ALA A 25 2.84 -23.38 -13.57
CA ALA A 25 2.54 -24.80 -13.78
C ALA A 25 3.82 -25.54 -14.22
N GLN A 26 4.41 -26.29 -13.28
CA GLN A 26 5.45 -27.33 -13.46
C GLN A 26 6.94 -26.93 -13.34
N ALA A 27 7.53 -27.29 -12.19
CA ALA A 27 8.70 -28.19 -12.14
C ALA A 27 8.76 -28.99 -10.83
N GLY A 28 7.60 -29.42 -10.31
CA GLY A 28 7.54 -30.44 -9.27
C GLY A 28 7.63 -31.85 -9.88
N ILE A 29 8.70 -32.18 -10.61
CA ILE A 29 8.95 -33.59 -10.94
C ILE A 29 9.11 -34.33 -9.60
N GLY A 30 8.16 -35.22 -9.32
CA GLY A 30 8.13 -36.05 -8.12
C GLY A 30 9.33 -37.00 -8.07
N VAL A 31 10.50 -36.48 -7.68
CA VAL A 31 11.61 -37.29 -7.22
C VAL A 31 11.18 -37.93 -5.89
N PRO A 32 11.33 -39.26 -5.70
CA PRO A 32 10.87 -39.98 -4.51
C PRO A 32 11.33 -39.33 -3.20
N SER A 33 10.41 -39.20 -2.24
CA SER A 33 10.59 -38.54 -0.94
C SER A 33 11.77 -39.06 -0.11
N ASN A 34 12.23 -40.29 -0.37
CA ASN A 34 13.27 -40.93 0.44
C ASN A 34 14.71 -40.44 0.17
N ILE A 35 14.95 -39.65 -0.89
CA ILE A 35 16.28 -39.06 -1.18
C ILE A 35 16.35 -37.58 -0.76
N LYS A 36 15.20 -36.95 -0.46
CA LYS A 36 15.08 -35.48 -0.34
C LYS A 36 15.55 -34.93 1.02
N ASN A 37 15.32 -35.60 2.13
CA ASN A 37 15.54 -35.02 3.47
C ASN A 37 17.02 -34.74 3.87
N ASN A 38 18.00 -34.90 2.98
CA ASN A 38 19.43 -34.79 3.32
C ASN A 38 20.23 -33.78 2.47
N LEU A 39 19.61 -33.01 1.58
CA LEU A 39 20.32 -31.89 0.95
C LEU A 39 20.21 -30.66 1.87
N PRO A 40 21.33 -30.19 2.47
CA PRO A 40 21.29 -28.98 3.26
C PRO A 40 20.83 -27.82 2.36
N GLN A 41 19.89 -27.01 2.87
CA GLN A 41 19.66 -25.68 2.30
C GLN A 41 21.02 -25.02 2.09
N PRO A 42 21.33 -24.49 0.89
CA PRO A 42 22.60 -23.83 0.67
C PRO A 42 22.76 -22.77 1.76
N ILE A 43 23.78 -22.92 2.61
CA ILE A 43 24.08 -21.93 3.64
C ILE A 43 24.44 -20.65 2.88
N LEU A 44 23.49 -19.73 2.76
CA LEU A 44 23.70 -18.49 2.05
C LEU A 44 24.64 -17.66 2.93
N ALA A 45 25.78 -17.23 2.37
CA ALA A 45 26.67 -16.35 3.10
C ALA A 45 25.88 -15.10 3.52
N LYS A 46 25.81 -14.85 4.83
CA LYS A 46 25.16 -13.67 5.41
C LYS A 46 25.92 -12.41 4.98
N THR A 47 25.56 -11.84 3.84
CA THR A 47 26.07 -10.52 3.42
C THR A 47 25.28 -9.41 4.09
N ASN A 48 25.96 -8.30 4.38
CA ASN A 48 25.36 -7.12 4.97
C ASN A 48 24.56 -6.35 3.92
N GLY A 49 23.32 -6.76 3.66
CA GLY A 49 22.35 -6.03 2.85
C GLY A 49 21.91 -6.72 1.56
N LEU A 50 20.83 -6.20 0.98
CA LEU A 50 20.28 -6.62 -0.32
C LEU A 50 21.18 -6.16 -1.47
N PRO A 51 21.24 -6.91 -2.59
CA PRO A 51 21.85 -6.44 -3.82
C PRO A 51 21.08 -5.21 -4.32
N THR A 52 21.80 -4.12 -4.57
CA THR A 52 21.23 -2.95 -5.25
C THR A 52 21.09 -3.18 -6.75
N GLN A 53 21.86 -4.13 -7.30
CA GLN A 53 21.81 -4.52 -8.71
C GLN A 53 21.83 -6.03 -8.85
N VAL A 54 21.10 -6.54 -9.84
CA VAL A 54 21.04 -7.98 -10.16
C VAL A 54 21.32 -8.19 -11.64
N TYR A 55 21.99 -9.29 -11.97
CA TYR A 55 22.02 -9.75 -13.35
C TYR A 55 20.70 -10.45 -13.66
N VAL A 56 20.06 -10.13 -14.77
CA VAL A 56 18.79 -10.74 -15.19
C VAL A 56 18.89 -11.15 -16.65
N THR A 57 18.43 -12.35 -16.98
CA THR A 57 18.30 -12.79 -18.37
C THR A 57 17.06 -12.16 -19.01
N MET A 58 17.03 -12.04 -20.32
CA MET A 58 15.89 -11.44 -21.02
C MET A 58 15.13 -12.47 -21.84
N LEU A 59 13.80 -12.44 -21.76
CA LEU A 59 12.94 -13.19 -22.66
C LEU A 59 12.84 -12.51 -24.02
N ARG A 60 12.89 -13.31 -25.08
CA ARG A 60 12.53 -12.88 -26.41
C ARG A 60 11.02 -12.93 -26.54
N LEU A 61 10.42 -11.84 -27.00
CA LEU A 61 8.98 -11.67 -27.18
C LEU A 61 8.62 -11.72 -28.66
N ASP A 62 7.41 -12.19 -28.97
CA ASP A 62 6.84 -12.16 -30.31
C ASP A 62 6.53 -10.69 -30.67
N ILE A 63 7.14 -10.20 -31.74
CA ILE A 63 6.99 -8.82 -32.22
C ILE A 63 5.54 -8.40 -32.52
N ARG A 64 4.64 -9.37 -32.74
CA ARG A 64 3.25 -9.11 -33.15
C ARG A 64 2.35 -8.84 -31.96
N ASN A 65 2.63 -9.47 -30.83
CA ASN A 65 1.73 -9.46 -29.68
C ASN A 65 2.43 -9.23 -28.33
N GLY A 66 3.76 -9.27 -28.27
CA GLY A 66 4.55 -9.06 -27.05
C GLY A 66 4.61 -10.25 -26.10
N ALA A 67 4.07 -11.41 -26.48
CA ALA A 67 4.14 -12.62 -25.65
C ALA A 67 5.57 -13.19 -25.65
N PRO A 68 6.07 -13.73 -24.53
CA PRO A 68 7.28 -14.53 -24.54
C PRO A 68 7.23 -15.63 -25.58
N LEU A 69 8.27 -15.73 -26.40
CA LEU A 69 8.43 -16.80 -27.37
C LEU A 69 8.84 -18.07 -26.64
N GLU A 70 8.11 -19.13 -26.91
CA GLU A 70 8.39 -20.48 -26.43
C GLU A 70 9.04 -21.27 -27.56
N ASP A 71 10.10 -22.02 -27.25
CA ASP A 71 10.70 -22.96 -28.18
C ASP A 71 9.72 -24.15 -28.36
N PRO A 72 9.26 -24.43 -29.59
CA PRO A 72 8.20 -25.39 -29.83
C PRO A 72 8.61 -26.85 -29.58
N ILE A 73 9.89 -27.12 -29.34
CA ILE A 73 10.42 -28.46 -29.08
C ILE A 73 10.62 -28.67 -27.58
N THR A 74 11.24 -27.71 -26.91
CA THR A 74 11.60 -27.82 -25.48
C THR A 74 10.53 -27.30 -24.56
N HIS A 75 9.59 -26.49 -25.07
CA HIS A 75 8.64 -25.72 -24.27
C HIS A 75 9.29 -24.72 -23.30
N GLU A 76 10.57 -24.40 -23.51
CA GLU A 76 11.27 -23.38 -22.74
C GLU A 76 11.13 -22.01 -23.41
N TYR A 77 11.07 -20.94 -22.62
CA TYR A 77 11.09 -19.60 -23.19
C TYR A 77 12.44 -19.29 -23.82
N ILE A 78 12.39 -18.80 -25.05
CA ILE A 78 13.55 -18.36 -25.80
C ILE A 78 14.09 -17.10 -25.14
N LYS A 79 15.35 -17.15 -24.72
CA LYS A 79 16.07 -16.01 -24.16
C LYS A 79 16.69 -15.19 -25.28
N CYS A 80 16.78 -13.88 -25.10
CA CYS A 80 17.59 -13.04 -25.99
C CYS A 80 19.05 -13.50 -25.92
N LEU A 81 19.79 -13.48 -27.03
CA LEU A 81 21.23 -13.74 -26.99
C LEU A 81 22.01 -12.44 -26.76
N SER A 82 23.25 -12.55 -26.28
CA SER A 82 24.19 -11.44 -26.42
C SER A 82 24.31 -11.11 -27.92
N GLU A 83 24.25 -9.82 -28.27
CA GLU A 83 24.22 -9.34 -29.66
C GLU A 83 22.93 -9.62 -30.46
N ASP A 84 21.86 -10.09 -29.79
CA ASP A 84 20.56 -10.24 -30.45
C ASP A 84 19.92 -8.87 -30.69
N PHE A 85 20.03 -8.38 -31.93
CA PHE A 85 19.35 -7.16 -32.38
C PHE A 85 17.87 -7.41 -32.72
N ALA A 86 17.35 -8.64 -32.54
CA ALA A 86 15.97 -8.93 -32.86
C ALA A 86 15.03 -8.08 -32.00
N TYR A 87 14.10 -7.42 -32.68
CA TYR A 87 12.92 -6.85 -32.07
C TYR A 87 12.23 -7.91 -31.19
N GLY A 88 11.85 -7.54 -29.98
CA GLY A 88 11.20 -8.45 -29.04
C GLY A 88 11.89 -8.60 -27.68
N CYS A 89 12.99 -7.93 -27.36
CA CYS A 89 13.56 -7.99 -25.99
C CYS A 89 13.02 -6.89 -25.05
N THR A 90 11.93 -6.22 -25.44
CA THR A 90 11.28 -5.11 -24.72
C THR A 90 9.77 -5.17 -24.96
N GLU A 91 8.95 -4.73 -23.99
CA GLU A 91 7.51 -4.61 -24.23
C GLU A 91 7.24 -3.57 -25.33
N TYR A 92 6.36 -3.93 -26.26
CA TYR A 92 6.00 -3.12 -27.42
C TYR A 92 4.54 -2.62 -27.32
N TYR A 93 4.36 -1.34 -27.01
CA TYR A 93 3.09 -0.65 -27.25
C TYR A 93 3.28 0.86 -27.45
N GLY A 94 3.05 1.35 -28.66
CA GLY A 94 3.11 2.78 -28.99
C GLY A 94 4.51 3.39 -29.13
N VAL A 95 5.55 2.72 -28.66
CA VAL A 95 6.95 2.97 -29.06
C VAL A 95 7.16 2.41 -30.47
N SER A 96 7.95 3.11 -31.29
CA SER A 96 8.27 2.62 -32.64
C SER A 96 8.92 1.24 -32.52
N PRO A 97 8.62 0.28 -33.42
CA PRO A 97 9.28 -1.03 -33.39
C PRO A 97 10.80 -0.90 -33.55
N THR A 98 11.31 0.30 -33.85
CA THR A 98 12.72 0.65 -33.92
C THR A 98 13.39 1.01 -32.59
N GLU A 99 12.69 1.02 -31.46
CA GLU A 99 13.37 1.21 -30.16
C GLU A 99 14.20 -0.04 -29.85
N PHE A 100 15.51 0.13 -29.95
CA PHE A 100 16.48 -0.92 -29.65
C PHE A 100 16.38 -1.34 -28.20
N TYR A 101 16.79 -2.59 -27.97
CA TYR A 101 17.01 -3.13 -26.64
C TYR A 101 17.82 -2.13 -25.76
N PRO A 102 17.29 -1.71 -24.59
CA PRO A 102 17.86 -0.61 -23.80
C PRO A 102 19.29 -0.86 -23.34
N TYR A 103 19.72 -2.11 -23.33
CA TYR A 103 20.97 -2.54 -22.73
C TYR A 103 21.99 -3.04 -23.77
N GLY A 104 21.83 -2.65 -25.04
CA GLY A 104 22.81 -2.89 -26.10
C GLY A 104 22.93 -4.37 -26.51
N ASN A 105 24.09 -4.98 -26.29
CA ASN A 105 24.35 -6.37 -26.69
C ASN A 105 24.56 -7.30 -25.49
N ILE A 106 24.24 -6.85 -24.28
CA ILE A 106 24.58 -7.54 -23.03
C ILE A 106 23.36 -8.31 -22.50
N ASN A 107 23.53 -9.63 -22.37
CA ASN A 107 22.60 -10.52 -21.67
C ASN A 107 23.40 -11.67 -21.03
N PRO A 108 23.29 -11.94 -19.71
CA PRO A 108 22.45 -11.27 -18.71
C PRO A 108 22.82 -9.80 -18.51
N VAL A 109 21.81 -8.95 -18.29
CA VAL A 109 21.99 -7.51 -18.05
C VAL A 109 22.05 -7.22 -16.56
N LEU A 110 22.98 -6.34 -16.15
CA LEU A 110 23.02 -5.79 -14.80
C LEU A 110 22.05 -4.61 -14.68
N VAL A 111 21.03 -4.73 -13.84
CA VAL A 111 20.01 -3.68 -13.63
C VAL A 111 19.87 -3.34 -12.15
N ASP A 112 19.52 -2.09 -11.87
CA ASP A 112 19.19 -1.63 -10.52
C ASP A 112 17.84 -2.21 -10.06
N VAL A 113 17.79 -2.75 -8.83
CA VAL A 113 16.62 -3.49 -8.34
C VAL A 113 15.41 -2.58 -8.21
N GLU A 114 15.58 -1.41 -7.59
CA GLU A 114 14.46 -0.52 -7.22
C GLU A 114 13.99 0.34 -8.39
N SER A 115 14.93 0.87 -9.17
CA SER A 115 14.62 1.84 -10.24
C SER A 115 14.40 1.21 -11.62
N VAL A 116 14.82 -0.05 -11.81
CA VAL A 116 14.72 -0.72 -13.11
C VAL A 116 14.04 -2.08 -13.01
N TYR A 117 14.50 -3.01 -12.17
CA TYR A 117 13.97 -4.37 -12.10
C TYR A 117 12.51 -4.40 -11.65
N LEU A 118 12.22 -3.97 -10.41
CA LEU A 118 10.89 -4.03 -9.82
C LEU A 118 9.82 -3.29 -10.64
N PRO A 119 10.04 -2.05 -11.13
CA PRO A 119 9.03 -1.37 -11.96
C PRO A 119 8.58 -2.18 -13.18
N ASN A 120 9.45 -3.04 -13.70
CA ASN A 120 9.19 -3.87 -14.88
C ASN A 120 8.77 -5.32 -14.55
N VAL A 121 8.91 -5.76 -13.29
CA VAL A 121 8.41 -7.05 -12.78
C VAL A 121 6.97 -6.91 -12.28
N LEU A 122 6.69 -5.92 -11.44
CA LEU A 122 5.38 -5.76 -10.79
C LEU A 122 4.17 -5.82 -11.75
N PRO A 123 4.13 -5.02 -12.85
CA PRO A 123 2.99 -5.05 -13.76
C PRO A 123 2.88 -6.33 -14.60
N ARG A 124 3.90 -7.20 -14.54
CA ARG A 124 3.91 -8.50 -15.21
C ARG A 124 3.54 -9.64 -14.29
N GLU A 125 3.86 -9.50 -13.01
CA GLU A 125 3.51 -10.50 -12.02
C GLU A 125 2.11 -10.32 -11.48
N MET A 126 1.73 -9.10 -11.12
CA MET A 126 0.41 -8.81 -10.56
C MET A 126 -0.40 -7.98 -11.55
N ASP A 127 -1.62 -8.43 -11.85
CA ASP A 127 -2.48 -7.75 -12.80
C ASP A 127 -2.97 -6.40 -12.26
N VAL A 128 -2.32 -5.32 -12.68
CA VAL A 128 -2.66 -3.96 -12.27
C VAL A 128 -3.78 -3.33 -13.11
N VAL A 129 -4.31 -4.02 -14.13
CA VAL A 129 -5.29 -3.47 -15.08
C VAL A 129 -6.65 -4.14 -14.94
N THR A 130 -6.72 -5.47 -15.03
CA THR A 130 -8.00 -6.19 -14.95
C THR A 130 -8.40 -6.47 -13.50
N ASN A 131 -7.41 -6.69 -12.62
CA ASN A 131 -7.62 -6.92 -11.18
C ASN A 131 -6.89 -5.86 -10.36
N PRO A 132 -7.24 -4.55 -10.50
CA PRO A 132 -6.45 -3.46 -9.94
C PRO A 132 -6.23 -3.67 -8.43
N PRO A 133 -4.98 -3.85 -7.99
CA PRO A 133 -4.67 -4.16 -6.61
C PRO A 133 -4.86 -2.92 -5.75
N MET A 134 -5.25 -3.14 -4.49
CA MET A 134 -5.15 -2.11 -3.46
C MET A 134 -3.67 -1.88 -3.10
N PRO A 135 -3.30 -0.70 -2.56
CA PRO A 135 -1.90 -0.40 -2.22
C PRO A 135 -1.20 -1.49 -1.39
N ALA A 136 -1.90 -2.06 -0.38
CA ALA A 136 -1.35 -3.10 0.46
C ALA A 136 -0.97 -4.39 -0.32
N ALA A 137 -1.80 -4.82 -1.26
CA ALA A 137 -1.51 -6.00 -2.08
C ALA A 137 -0.30 -5.77 -3.00
N LEU A 138 -0.21 -4.59 -3.63
CA LEU A 138 0.92 -4.29 -4.52
C LEU A 138 2.23 -4.05 -3.73
N GLN A 139 2.15 -3.51 -2.53
CA GLN A 139 3.29 -3.42 -1.59
C GLN A 139 3.79 -4.80 -1.18
N ALA A 140 2.87 -5.74 -0.87
CA ALA A 140 3.23 -7.13 -0.57
C ALA A 140 3.93 -7.79 -1.77
N GLN A 141 3.38 -7.61 -2.98
CA GLN A 141 4.02 -8.07 -4.22
C GLN A 141 5.40 -7.46 -4.44
N ALA A 142 5.57 -6.16 -4.22
CA ALA A 142 6.85 -5.49 -4.36
C ALA A 142 7.92 -6.11 -3.46
N LEU A 143 7.55 -6.38 -2.22
CA LEU A 143 8.43 -6.93 -1.20
C LEU A 143 8.78 -8.40 -1.45
N ALA A 144 7.78 -9.23 -1.79
CA ALA A 144 7.99 -10.63 -2.19
C ALA A 144 8.89 -10.69 -3.43
N ALA A 145 8.66 -9.81 -4.41
CA ALA A 145 9.44 -9.78 -5.63
C ALA A 145 10.90 -9.37 -5.40
N ARG A 146 11.15 -8.38 -4.55
CA ARG A 146 12.50 -7.98 -4.14
C ARG A 146 13.22 -9.12 -3.40
N THR A 147 12.48 -9.83 -2.54
CA THR A 147 13.03 -10.95 -1.77
C THR A 147 13.45 -12.10 -2.68
N ILE A 148 12.62 -12.51 -3.64
CA ILE A 148 12.99 -13.53 -4.63
C ILE A 148 14.24 -13.11 -5.42
N ALA A 149 14.32 -11.85 -5.84
CA ALA A 149 15.49 -11.36 -6.57
C ALA A 149 16.80 -11.54 -5.77
N ASP A 150 16.79 -11.19 -4.48
CA ASP A 150 17.94 -11.41 -3.58
C ASP A 150 18.20 -12.91 -3.34
N TRP A 151 17.16 -13.69 -3.02
CA TRP A 151 17.31 -15.11 -2.75
C TRP A 151 17.90 -15.86 -3.94
N LYS A 152 17.35 -15.67 -5.15
CA LYS A 152 17.85 -16.31 -6.38
C LYS A 152 19.25 -15.84 -6.73
N TYR A 153 19.54 -14.55 -6.58
CA TYR A 153 20.89 -14.00 -6.83
C TYR A 153 21.94 -14.71 -5.97
N ARG A 154 21.64 -14.96 -4.69
CA ARG A 154 22.55 -15.69 -3.78
C ARG A 154 22.53 -17.20 -4.00
N ALA A 155 21.37 -17.81 -4.16
CA ALA A 155 21.23 -19.26 -4.31
C ALA A 155 21.91 -19.76 -5.59
N ASN A 156 21.78 -19.02 -6.70
CA ASN A 156 22.45 -19.36 -7.94
C ASN A 156 23.97 -19.26 -7.83
N PHE A 157 24.49 -18.29 -7.05
CA PHE A 157 25.93 -18.20 -6.80
C PHE A 157 26.44 -19.47 -6.14
N VAL A 158 25.75 -19.91 -5.09
CA VAL A 158 26.16 -21.08 -4.31
C VAL A 158 26.05 -22.36 -5.13
N ASN A 159 24.97 -22.53 -5.89
CA ASN A 159 24.68 -23.79 -6.59
C ASN A 159 25.41 -23.92 -7.93
N TYR A 160 25.60 -22.81 -8.65
CA TYR A 160 26.05 -22.85 -10.04
C TYR A 160 27.24 -21.92 -10.34
N GLY A 161 27.71 -21.15 -9.35
CA GLY A 161 28.84 -20.24 -9.52
C GLY A 161 28.52 -18.97 -10.32
N TYR A 162 27.24 -18.65 -10.53
CA TYR A 162 26.80 -17.45 -11.24
C TYR A 162 25.67 -16.72 -10.52
N ASN A 163 25.62 -15.38 -10.64
CA ASN A 163 24.68 -14.53 -9.87
C ASN A 163 23.68 -13.85 -10.79
N TYR A 164 22.98 -14.60 -11.64
CA TYR A 164 21.91 -14.05 -12.45
C TYR A 164 20.57 -14.69 -12.14
N ILE A 165 19.53 -13.88 -12.22
CA ILE A 165 18.13 -14.30 -12.17
C ILE A 165 17.77 -14.79 -13.55
N ASP A 166 17.35 -16.05 -13.63
CA ASP A 166 16.90 -16.63 -14.88
C ASP A 166 15.43 -16.25 -15.12
N ASN A 167 15.23 -15.13 -15.80
CA ASN A 167 13.92 -14.59 -16.16
C ASN A 167 13.11 -15.65 -16.93
N SER A 168 12.20 -16.29 -16.23
CA SER A 168 11.43 -17.45 -16.67
C SER A 168 10.20 -17.57 -15.77
N THR A 169 9.21 -18.35 -16.19
CA THR A 169 8.02 -18.62 -15.37
C THR A 169 8.32 -19.43 -14.11
N ASN A 170 9.50 -20.05 -14.02
CA ASN A 170 9.99 -20.71 -12.80
C ASN A 170 10.58 -19.71 -11.78
N ASN A 171 10.74 -18.45 -12.17
CA ASN A 171 11.23 -17.37 -11.34
C ASN A 171 10.27 -16.18 -11.47
N GLN A 172 10.79 -15.02 -11.86
CA GLN A 172 10.01 -13.82 -12.11
C GLN A 172 10.20 -13.38 -13.55
N ILE A 173 9.14 -12.83 -14.12
CA ILE A 173 9.08 -12.24 -15.45
C ILE A 173 9.49 -10.77 -15.35
N PHE A 174 10.69 -10.48 -15.85
CA PHE A 174 11.18 -9.14 -16.09
C PHE A 174 11.09 -8.81 -17.58
N ILE A 175 10.21 -7.88 -17.95
CA ILE A 175 10.13 -7.40 -19.34
C ILE A 175 10.47 -5.90 -19.36
N PRO A 176 11.55 -5.46 -20.04
CA PRO A 176 11.95 -4.06 -20.01
C PRO A 176 10.87 -3.19 -20.62
N TYR A 177 10.74 -2.00 -20.06
CA TYR A 177 9.73 -1.00 -20.42
C TYR A 177 8.28 -1.39 -20.12
N SER A 178 8.02 -2.49 -19.40
CA SER A 178 6.68 -2.78 -18.89
C SER A 178 6.15 -1.68 -17.97
N TYR A 179 7.03 -0.99 -17.25
CA TYR A 179 6.64 0.20 -16.50
C TYR A 179 6.25 1.39 -17.39
N LYS A 180 6.94 1.55 -18.54
CA LYS A 180 6.72 2.68 -19.47
C LYS A 180 5.44 2.51 -20.30
N TYR A 181 4.88 1.30 -20.33
CA TYR A 181 3.59 1.01 -20.92
C TYR A 181 2.48 1.92 -20.36
N TYR A 182 2.58 2.26 -19.08
CA TYR A 182 1.67 3.19 -18.42
C TYR A 182 2.12 4.65 -18.62
N ALA A 183 1.17 5.51 -18.97
CA ALA A 183 1.46 6.93 -19.19
C ALA A 183 2.04 7.56 -17.91
N PRO A 184 2.91 8.59 -18.00
CA PRO A 184 3.51 9.22 -16.82
C PRO A 184 2.51 9.75 -15.78
N ASN A 185 1.28 10.07 -16.20
CA ASN A 185 0.19 10.54 -15.34
C ASN A 185 -0.90 9.47 -15.11
N ASP A 186 -0.59 8.21 -15.39
CA ASP A 186 -1.50 7.08 -15.15
C ASP A 186 -1.48 6.70 -13.66
N THR A 187 -2.66 6.57 -13.06
CA THR A 187 -2.81 6.17 -11.66
C THR A 187 -2.18 4.80 -11.38
N VAL A 188 -2.15 3.91 -12.36
CA VAL A 188 -1.49 2.60 -12.24
C VAL A 188 0.02 2.77 -12.07
N ARG A 189 0.61 3.70 -12.82
CA ARG A 189 2.05 3.97 -12.76
C ARG A 189 2.46 4.57 -11.42
N GLU A 190 1.65 5.48 -10.90
CA GLU A 190 1.81 6.07 -9.56
C GLU A 190 1.68 4.98 -8.48
N LEU A 191 0.66 4.13 -8.56
CA LEU A 191 0.46 3.02 -7.62
C LEU A 191 1.68 2.06 -7.57
N ILE A 192 2.23 1.67 -8.73
CA ILE A 192 3.46 0.84 -8.79
C ILE A 192 4.64 1.57 -8.15
N SER A 193 4.84 2.86 -8.49
CA SER A 193 5.93 3.65 -7.94
C SER A 193 5.84 3.79 -6.41
N ASP A 194 4.63 4.03 -5.91
CA ASP A 194 4.35 4.19 -4.49
C ASP A 194 4.57 2.88 -3.74
N ALA A 195 4.14 1.74 -4.29
CA ALA A 195 4.36 0.42 -3.71
C ALA A 195 5.87 0.09 -3.57
N ILE A 196 6.66 0.37 -4.62
CA ILE A 196 8.12 0.16 -4.60
C ILE A 196 8.78 1.11 -3.60
N THR A 197 8.47 2.41 -3.67
CA THR A 197 9.11 3.45 -2.86
C THR A 197 8.79 3.28 -1.37
N SER A 198 7.54 2.97 -1.03
CA SER A 198 7.10 2.77 0.36
C SER A 198 7.66 1.50 1.01
N THR A 199 8.11 0.53 0.20
CA THR A 199 8.75 -0.71 0.66
C THR A 199 10.25 -0.74 0.36
N ASN A 200 10.85 0.39 -0.02
CA ASN A 200 12.23 0.47 -0.51
C ASN A 200 13.24 -0.22 0.43
N GLY A 201 14.05 -1.12 -0.14
CA GLY A 201 15.07 -1.87 0.59
C GLY A 201 14.55 -2.87 1.63
N GLN A 202 13.24 -3.05 1.77
CA GLN A 202 12.71 -4.04 2.69
C GLN A 202 12.56 -5.43 2.04
N TYR A 203 12.73 -6.48 2.84
CA TYR A 203 12.71 -7.88 2.39
C TYR A 203 12.18 -8.83 3.46
N LEU A 204 11.76 -10.02 3.03
CA LEU A 204 11.34 -11.10 3.91
C LEU A 204 12.54 -11.97 4.26
N SER A 205 12.65 -12.34 5.53
CA SER A 205 13.77 -13.13 6.02
C SER A 205 13.30 -14.24 6.95
N TYR A 206 14.03 -15.36 6.96
CA TYR A 206 13.92 -16.40 7.96
C TYR A 206 15.32 -16.65 8.52
N ASN A 207 15.49 -16.52 9.84
CA ASN A 207 16.79 -16.57 10.51
C ASN A 207 17.84 -15.56 10.00
N GLY A 208 17.38 -14.41 9.49
CA GLY A 208 18.23 -13.33 8.99
C GLY A 208 18.68 -13.48 7.53
N GLU A 209 18.23 -14.52 6.84
CA GLU A 209 18.50 -14.75 5.42
C GLU A 209 17.21 -14.54 4.62
N SER A 210 17.32 -13.98 3.41
CA SER A 210 16.17 -13.84 2.52
C SER A 210 15.58 -15.20 2.19
N ILE A 211 14.26 -15.27 2.13
CA ILE A 211 13.53 -16.52 1.86
C ILE A 211 13.24 -16.70 0.36
N ASP A 212 12.92 -17.93 -0.04
CA ASP A 212 12.20 -18.16 -1.29
C ASP A 212 10.74 -17.69 -1.10
N ALA A 213 10.47 -16.44 -1.49
CA ALA A 213 9.17 -15.79 -1.31
C ALA A 213 8.23 -16.11 -2.47
N GLU A 214 8.00 -17.40 -2.73
CA GLU A 214 7.16 -17.87 -3.84
C GLU A 214 5.77 -17.23 -3.83
N PHE A 215 5.23 -16.95 -5.02
CA PHE A 215 3.88 -16.44 -5.22
C PHE A 215 3.28 -16.96 -6.52
N SER A 216 1.95 -17.07 -6.59
CA SER A 216 1.21 -17.54 -7.77
C SER A 216 -0.04 -16.69 -8.04
N ASN A 217 -0.59 -16.78 -9.27
CA ASN A 217 -1.77 -16.02 -9.70
C ASN A 217 -2.92 -16.11 -8.71
N ASP A 218 -3.36 -17.34 -8.43
CA ASP A 218 -4.42 -17.62 -7.48
C ASP A 218 -4.20 -18.99 -6.85
N ILE A 219 -4.94 -19.25 -5.78
CA ILE A 219 -5.03 -20.56 -5.17
C ILE A 219 -6.40 -20.68 -4.51
N ASP A 220 -6.93 -21.89 -4.47
CA ASP A 220 -8.07 -22.19 -3.60
C ASP A 220 -7.56 -22.32 -2.14
N ASN A 221 -8.46 -22.57 -1.21
CA ASN A 221 -8.10 -22.84 0.17
C ASN A 221 -7.79 -24.33 0.42
N PRO A 222 -6.64 -24.71 1.00
CA PRO A 222 -5.51 -23.89 1.43
C PRO A 222 -4.41 -23.70 0.37
N THR A 223 -3.44 -22.83 0.66
CA THR A 223 -2.16 -22.77 -0.07
C THR A 223 -1.40 -24.10 -0.01
N GLY A 224 -0.51 -24.34 -0.97
CA GLY A 224 0.33 -25.52 -1.02
C GLY A 224 1.44 -25.52 0.03
N GLN A 225 1.84 -26.73 0.44
CA GLN A 225 2.96 -26.96 1.35
C GLN A 225 4.29 -27.06 0.58
N GLY A 226 5.23 -26.17 0.87
CA GLY A 226 6.60 -26.25 0.39
C GLY A 226 7.34 -27.43 1.03
N SER A 227 8.12 -28.17 0.24
CA SER A 227 8.86 -29.36 0.71
C SER A 227 10.15 -29.04 1.47
N TRP A 228 10.63 -27.80 1.41
CA TRP A 228 12.01 -27.45 1.74
C TRP A 228 12.16 -26.20 2.60
N SER A 229 11.06 -25.49 2.85
CA SER A 229 11.07 -24.18 3.49
C SER A 229 10.11 -24.20 4.66
N ASP A 230 10.63 -23.87 5.84
CA ASP A 230 9.84 -23.71 7.07
C ASP A 230 8.84 -22.53 6.98
N ASN A 231 9.04 -21.61 6.03
CA ASN A 231 8.21 -20.43 5.83
C ASN A 231 7.16 -20.61 4.73
N LEU A 232 7.25 -21.65 3.90
CA LEU A 232 6.26 -22.02 2.89
C LEU A 232 5.40 -23.17 3.41
N VAL A 233 4.64 -22.90 4.48
CA VAL A 233 3.68 -23.87 5.02
C VAL A 233 2.29 -23.64 4.43
N SER A 234 1.50 -24.70 4.36
CA SER A 234 0.10 -24.60 3.95
C SER A 234 -0.69 -23.78 4.97
N VAL A 235 -1.17 -22.62 4.55
CA VAL A 235 -2.04 -21.72 5.32
C VAL A 235 -3.44 -21.67 4.71
N GLN A 236 -4.45 -21.52 5.58
CA GLN A 236 -5.83 -21.33 5.14
C GLN A 236 -6.01 -19.95 4.50
N ASP A 237 -6.65 -19.87 3.34
CA ASP A 237 -7.02 -18.63 2.67
C ASP A 237 -8.56 -18.52 2.53
N PRO A 238 -9.31 -18.36 3.64
CA PRO A 238 -10.77 -18.47 3.64
C PRO A 238 -11.49 -17.41 2.80
N ILE A 239 -10.86 -16.27 2.50
CA ILE A 239 -11.46 -15.28 1.58
C ILE A 239 -11.55 -15.80 0.14
N SER A 240 -10.74 -16.81 -0.19
CA SER A 240 -10.69 -17.46 -1.49
C SER A 240 -11.65 -18.68 -1.59
N VAL A 241 -12.56 -18.90 -0.63
CA VAL A 241 -13.53 -20.02 -0.68
C VAL A 241 -14.94 -19.69 -1.21
N ASN A 242 -15.48 -20.65 -1.97
CA ASN A 242 -16.89 -20.96 -2.24
C ASN A 242 -17.81 -19.96 -2.99
N PRO A 243 -17.80 -20.10 -4.33
CA PRO A 243 -16.62 -19.76 -5.10
C PRO A 243 -16.39 -18.25 -4.97
N PRO A 244 -15.15 -17.79 -4.76
CA PRO A 244 -14.88 -16.38 -5.01
C PRO A 244 -15.23 -16.11 -6.47
N CYS A 245 -15.82 -14.96 -6.75
CA CYS A 245 -16.43 -14.72 -8.05
C CYS A 245 -15.47 -14.80 -9.26
N ASP A 246 -14.15 -14.84 -9.01
CA ASP A 246 -13.09 -14.85 -10.02
C ASP A 246 -11.92 -15.81 -9.70
N LEU A 247 -12.21 -16.94 -9.01
CA LEU A 247 -11.22 -17.98 -8.73
C LEU A 247 -10.54 -18.45 -10.01
N ASP A 248 -9.21 -18.45 -10.02
CA ASP A 248 -8.41 -18.88 -11.17
C ASP A 248 -7.13 -19.58 -10.71
N PRO A 249 -7.23 -20.80 -10.13
CA PRO A 249 -6.17 -21.47 -9.39
C PRO A 249 -5.07 -21.98 -10.32
N VAL A 250 -4.32 -21.03 -10.87
CA VAL A 250 -3.21 -21.23 -11.80
C VAL A 250 -1.91 -20.93 -11.06
N GLY A 251 -0.98 -21.89 -11.14
CA GLY A 251 0.34 -21.80 -10.52
C GLY A 251 0.63 -22.92 -9.56
N ASN A 252 1.74 -22.78 -8.85
CA ASN A 252 2.24 -23.81 -7.95
C ASN A 252 1.49 -23.82 -6.59
N GLY A 253 0.75 -22.75 -6.29
CA GLY A 253 0.01 -22.58 -5.04
C GLY A 253 0.88 -22.36 -3.81
N LEU A 254 2.20 -22.21 -3.95
CA LEU A 254 3.12 -22.04 -2.83
C LEU A 254 3.24 -20.56 -2.45
N GLY A 255 3.23 -20.30 -1.14
CA GLY A 255 3.40 -18.95 -0.61
C GLY A 255 2.20 -18.05 -0.92
N MET A 256 2.46 -16.87 -1.48
CA MET A 256 1.44 -15.82 -1.61
C MET A 256 0.56 -16.00 -2.85
N SER A 257 -0.75 -16.07 -2.63
CA SER A 257 -1.75 -15.91 -3.70
C SER A 257 -1.88 -14.43 -4.07
N GLN A 258 -1.65 -14.08 -5.33
CA GLN A 258 -1.74 -12.68 -5.79
C GLN A 258 -3.18 -12.18 -5.75
N LYS A 259 -4.13 -12.97 -6.27
CA LYS A 259 -5.55 -12.66 -6.17
C LYS A 259 -6.05 -12.73 -4.72
N GLY A 260 -5.58 -13.67 -3.91
CA GLY A 260 -5.87 -13.72 -2.48
C GLY A 260 -5.41 -12.45 -1.74
N ALA A 261 -4.19 -11.98 -2.00
CA ALA A 261 -3.68 -10.71 -1.48
C ALA A 261 -4.57 -9.51 -1.88
N ILE A 262 -5.05 -9.47 -3.12
CA ILE A 262 -5.99 -8.44 -3.59
C ILE A 262 -7.32 -8.53 -2.84
N ARG A 263 -7.88 -9.74 -2.68
CA ARG A 263 -9.12 -9.99 -1.93
C ARG A 263 -9.01 -9.49 -0.49
N TRP A 264 -7.94 -9.87 0.21
CA TRP A 264 -7.69 -9.43 1.58
C TRP A 264 -7.58 -7.91 1.69
N ALA A 265 -6.84 -7.29 0.77
CA ALA A 265 -6.69 -5.84 0.78
C ALA A 265 -7.99 -5.09 0.42
N LYS A 266 -8.89 -5.71 -0.35
CA LYS A 266 -10.22 -5.15 -0.68
C LYS A 266 -11.27 -5.42 0.40
N GLY A 267 -11.12 -6.49 1.19
CA GLY A 267 -12.22 -7.04 1.97
C GLY A 267 -13.36 -7.52 1.07
N ASN A 268 -13.02 -8.21 -0.02
CA ASN A 268 -13.98 -8.72 -0.99
C ASN A 268 -13.50 -10.06 -1.53
N GLN A 269 -14.38 -11.04 -1.69
CA GLN A 269 -14.03 -12.34 -2.27
C GLN A 269 -13.67 -12.24 -3.77
N CYS A 270 -13.96 -11.11 -4.42
CA CYS A 270 -13.58 -10.84 -5.80
C CYS A 270 -12.25 -10.08 -5.88
N ALA A 271 -11.22 -10.65 -6.51
CA ALA A 271 -9.98 -9.92 -6.76
C ALA A 271 -10.14 -8.88 -7.89
N GLY A 272 -10.97 -9.18 -8.89
CA GLY A 272 -11.26 -8.36 -10.06
C GLY A 272 -12.59 -7.63 -9.93
N SER A 273 -13.46 -7.87 -10.92
CA SER A 273 -14.82 -7.32 -10.95
C SER A 273 -15.78 -8.20 -10.15
N GLY A 274 -16.48 -7.60 -9.20
CA GLY A 274 -17.53 -8.25 -8.43
C GLY A 274 -17.69 -7.56 -7.07
N ASP A 275 -18.79 -7.87 -6.39
CA ASP A 275 -19.08 -7.30 -5.08
C ASP A 275 -19.60 -8.40 -4.16
N GLN A 276 -18.66 -9.18 -3.62
CA GLN A 276 -18.92 -10.19 -2.59
C GLN A 276 -18.12 -9.78 -1.33
N PRO A 277 -18.66 -8.88 -0.50
CA PRO A 277 -17.95 -8.36 0.66
C PRO A 277 -17.48 -9.48 1.58
N TRP A 278 -16.24 -9.35 2.06
CA TRP A 278 -15.69 -10.18 3.12
C TRP A 278 -15.67 -9.37 4.42
N PRO A 279 -15.97 -9.97 5.59
CA PRO A 279 -16.02 -9.24 6.86
C PRO A 279 -14.68 -8.59 7.27
N VAL A 280 -13.56 -9.02 6.69
CA VAL A 280 -12.23 -8.56 7.06
C VAL A 280 -11.53 -7.91 5.87
N THR A 281 -10.85 -6.78 6.12
CA THR A 281 -9.97 -6.13 5.16
C THR A 281 -8.61 -5.84 5.81
N TRP A 282 -7.52 -5.96 5.06
CA TRP A 282 -6.17 -5.65 5.52
C TRP A 282 -5.59 -4.45 4.77
N ALA A 283 -5.46 -3.33 5.46
CA ALA A 283 -4.85 -2.12 4.90
C ALA A 283 -3.31 -2.11 5.01
N ASP A 284 -2.74 -3.03 5.79
CA ASP A 284 -1.31 -3.15 6.01
C ASP A 284 -0.75 -4.36 5.24
N TYR A 285 0.16 -4.12 4.31
CA TYR A 285 0.80 -5.16 3.50
C TYR A 285 1.55 -6.20 4.35
N ARG A 286 1.99 -5.83 5.55
CA ARG A 286 2.67 -6.75 6.47
C ARG A 286 1.74 -7.88 6.89
N GLN A 287 0.44 -7.62 7.06
CA GLN A 287 -0.56 -8.65 7.39
C GLN A 287 -0.67 -9.68 6.26
N ILE A 288 -0.70 -9.24 5.00
CA ILE A 288 -0.72 -10.12 3.81
C ILE A 288 0.54 -11.01 3.79
N LEU A 289 1.71 -10.43 4.00
CA LEU A 289 2.96 -11.17 3.92
C LEU A 289 3.10 -12.23 5.01
N VAL A 290 2.81 -11.91 6.27
CA VAL A 290 2.93 -12.88 7.37
C VAL A 290 1.81 -13.93 7.36
N HIS A 291 0.71 -13.66 6.65
CA HIS A 291 -0.33 -14.66 6.40
C HIS A 291 0.22 -15.78 5.52
N TYR A 292 0.85 -15.43 4.40
CA TYR A 292 1.32 -16.40 3.40
C TYR A 292 2.72 -16.95 3.66
N TYR A 293 3.57 -16.24 4.41
CA TYR A 293 4.92 -16.67 4.73
C TYR A 293 5.08 -16.82 6.25
N THR A 294 5.04 -18.06 6.73
CA THR A 294 4.96 -18.34 8.16
C THR A 294 6.30 -18.12 8.87
N GLY A 295 6.25 -17.47 10.03
CA GLY A 295 7.41 -17.33 10.92
C GLY A 295 8.52 -16.42 10.39
N ILE A 296 8.24 -15.60 9.38
CA ILE A 296 9.24 -14.69 8.80
C ILE A 296 9.43 -13.44 9.64
N ASP A 297 10.59 -12.80 9.46
CA ASP A 297 10.83 -11.41 9.77
C ASP A 297 10.63 -10.56 8.52
N ILE A 298 10.13 -9.34 8.69
CA ILE A 298 10.19 -8.30 7.65
C ILE A 298 11.29 -7.34 8.08
N LEU A 299 12.36 -7.26 7.28
CA LEU A 299 13.55 -6.47 7.58
C LEU A 299 13.66 -5.28 6.61
N ASN A 300 14.20 -4.15 7.07
CA ASN A 300 14.60 -3.05 6.19
C ASN A 300 16.02 -3.26 5.64
N GLY A 301 16.49 -2.36 4.76
CA GLY A 301 17.81 -2.48 4.13
C GLY A 301 19.00 -2.44 5.09
N SER A 302 18.78 -2.05 6.35
CA SER A 302 19.78 -2.11 7.43
C SER A 302 19.70 -3.40 8.27
N GLY A 303 18.77 -4.30 7.96
CA GLY A 303 18.53 -5.54 8.70
C GLY A 303 17.69 -5.36 9.97
N ASN A 304 17.08 -4.19 10.19
CA ASN A 304 16.20 -3.98 11.35
C ASN A 304 14.78 -4.47 11.04
N LYS A 305 14.10 -5.06 12.02
CA LYS A 305 12.71 -5.49 11.90
C LYS A 305 11.78 -4.29 11.68
N VAL A 306 10.87 -4.40 10.73
CA VAL A 306 9.78 -3.42 10.47
C VAL A 306 8.40 -3.96 10.87
N ALA A 307 8.35 -5.21 11.33
CA ALA A 307 7.20 -5.82 11.98
C ALA A 307 7.65 -6.41 13.34
N PRO A 308 6.82 -6.32 14.38
CA PRO A 308 7.10 -6.98 15.65
C PRO A 308 7.09 -8.52 15.52
N ASP A 309 7.55 -9.19 16.57
CA ASP A 309 7.59 -10.66 16.64
C ASP A 309 6.21 -11.25 16.97
N ASP A 310 5.47 -10.54 17.84
CA ASP A 310 4.09 -10.83 18.23
C ASP A 310 3.11 -10.22 17.24
N ARG A 311 2.39 -11.09 16.52
CA ARG A 311 1.53 -10.71 15.39
C ARG A 311 0.37 -11.68 15.25
N TRP A 312 -0.75 -11.18 14.75
CA TRP A 312 -1.93 -11.99 14.48
C TRP A 312 -2.76 -11.39 13.34
N ASN A 313 -3.52 -12.21 12.63
CA ASN A 313 -4.50 -11.71 11.68
C ASN A 313 -5.90 -12.17 12.05
N LEU A 314 -6.88 -11.28 11.98
CA LEU A 314 -8.29 -11.68 11.90
C LEU A 314 -8.53 -12.18 10.47
N LEU A 315 -9.06 -13.41 10.33
CA LEU A 315 -9.41 -14.00 9.05
C LEU A 315 -10.89 -13.85 8.75
N TRP A 316 -11.75 -13.99 9.76
CA TRP A 316 -13.20 -13.95 9.62
C TRP A 316 -13.91 -13.63 10.95
N HIS A 317 -15.16 -13.15 10.89
CA HIS A 317 -16.03 -12.98 12.06
C HIS A 317 -17.52 -13.12 11.73
N GLU A 318 -18.33 -13.45 12.75
CA GLU A 318 -19.81 -13.52 12.66
C GLU A 318 -20.51 -12.21 13.00
N VAL A 319 -19.78 -11.15 13.38
CA VAL A 319 -20.41 -9.86 13.70
C VAL A 319 -21.26 -9.42 12.50
N PRO A 320 -22.59 -9.27 12.67
CA PRO A 320 -23.45 -8.89 11.56
C PRO A 320 -23.07 -7.49 11.05
N PHE A 321 -22.96 -7.32 9.72
CA PHE A 321 -22.62 -6.05 9.07
C PHE A 321 -23.56 -4.88 9.43
N ASN A 322 -24.74 -5.18 9.97
CA ASN A 322 -25.71 -4.21 10.50
C ASN A 322 -26.27 -4.73 11.83
N ALA A 323 -25.42 -5.20 12.75
CA ALA A 323 -25.89 -5.63 14.06
C ALA A 323 -26.48 -4.44 14.81
N GLU A 324 -27.78 -4.22 14.65
CA GLU A 324 -28.60 -3.34 15.47
C GLU A 324 -28.61 -3.95 16.88
N THR A 325 -27.58 -3.65 17.66
CA THR A 325 -27.52 -4.08 19.06
C THR A 325 -28.06 -2.98 19.94
N ASP A 326 -28.84 -3.34 20.94
CA ASP A 326 -29.24 -2.41 21.99
C ASP A 326 -28.00 -1.95 22.80
N PRO A 327 -28.03 -0.75 23.40
CA PRO A 327 -26.90 -0.25 24.17
C PRO A 327 -26.73 -1.03 25.48
N ASN A 328 -25.48 -1.16 25.94
CA ASN A 328 -25.11 -1.93 27.13
C ASN A 328 -25.51 -3.42 27.10
N ILE A 329 -25.62 -4.02 25.92
CA ILE A 329 -25.86 -5.45 25.77
C ILE A 329 -24.54 -6.17 25.49
N PRO A 330 -24.22 -7.27 26.20
CA PRO A 330 -23.10 -8.12 25.83
C PRO A 330 -23.37 -8.77 24.47
N ILE A 331 -22.38 -8.69 23.59
CA ILE A 331 -22.40 -9.31 22.26
C ILE A 331 -21.48 -10.52 22.29
N ASP A 332 -21.98 -11.63 21.75
CA ASP A 332 -21.24 -12.87 21.53
C ASP A 332 -21.17 -13.15 20.03
N PHE A 333 -19.97 -13.46 19.52
CA PHE A 333 -19.78 -13.80 18.10
C PHE A 333 -18.56 -14.71 17.92
N GLN A 334 -18.57 -15.54 16.88
CA GLN A 334 -17.37 -16.29 16.50
C GLN A 334 -16.40 -15.41 15.72
N ILE A 335 -15.11 -15.65 15.95
CA ILE A 335 -14.00 -15.11 15.17
C ILE A 335 -13.06 -16.24 14.78
N GLN A 336 -12.43 -16.08 13.62
CA GLN A 336 -11.31 -16.90 13.18
C GLN A 336 -10.05 -16.03 13.13
N VAL A 337 -9.03 -16.40 13.88
CA VAL A 337 -7.74 -15.69 13.94
C VAL A 337 -6.63 -16.61 13.47
N GLN A 338 -5.53 -16.02 12.98
CA GLN A 338 -4.30 -16.74 12.65
C GLN A 338 -3.15 -16.28 13.54
N ASN A 339 -2.37 -17.22 14.05
CA ASN A 339 -1.08 -16.92 14.65
C ASN A 339 -0.07 -16.59 13.56
N THR A 340 0.21 -15.31 13.34
CA THR A 340 1.22 -14.85 12.37
C THR A 340 2.52 -14.40 13.05
N SER A 341 2.67 -14.72 14.33
CA SER A 341 3.89 -14.46 15.11
C SER A 341 5.05 -15.30 14.58
N ILE A 342 6.27 -14.98 15.04
CA ILE A 342 7.43 -15.86 14.78
C ILE A 342 7.51 -17.05 15.77
N LEU A 343 6.67 -17.04 16.81
CA LEU A 343 6.59 -18.04 17.87
C LEU A 343 5.21 -18.71 17.90
N ASP A 344 5.17 -19.94 18.43
CA ASP A 344 3.93 -20.63 18.75
C ASP A 344 3.26 -20.00 19.97
N TRP A 345 1.94 -20.09 20.05
CA TRP A 345 1.15 -19.71 21.22
C TRP A 345 0.80 -20.94 22.05
N GLY A 346 1.11 -20.89 23.34
CA GLY A 346 0.69 -21.85 24.34
C GLY A 346 -0.77 -21.67 24.76
N ASN A 347 -1.29 -22.67 25.48
CA ASN A 347 -2.65 -22.59 26.03
C ASN A 347 -2.74 -21.51 27.09
N ASN A 348 -3.79 -20.68 27.01
CA ASN A 348 -4.02 -19.57 27.92
C ASN A 348 -2.86 -18.58 27.96
N GLU A 349 -2.07 -18.45 26.90
CA GLU A 349 -0.95 -17.50 26.83
C GLU A 349 -1.40 -16.15 26.26
N VAL A 350 -2.25 -16.18 25.23
CA VAL A 350 -2.71 -15.01 24.50
C VAL A 350 -4.16 -14.71 24.83
N GLU A 351 -4.43 -13.48 25.26
CA GLU A 351 -5.75 -12.97 25.64
C GLU A 351 -6.30 -12.03 24.55
N LEU A 352 -7.59 -12.16 24.25
CA LEU A 352 -8.34 -11.21 23.43
C LEU A 352 -8.71 -9.97 24.24
N GLY A 353 -8.52 -8.79 23.66
CA GLY A 353 -9.03 -7.52 24.15
C GLY A 353 -9.85 -6.80 23.11
N TYR A 354 -10.58 -5.79 23.57
CA TYR A 354 -11.36 -4.94 22.70
C TYR A 354 -11.37 -3.47 23.14
N GLN A 355 -11.69 -2.60 22.19
CA GLN A 355 -11.98 -1.20 22.42
C GLN A 355 -13.08 -0.74 21.45
N TRP A 356 -14.03 0.04 21.95
CA TRP A 356 -14.98 0.74 21.11
C TRP A 356 -14.52 2.17 20.85
N THR A 357 -14.65 2.61 19.60
CA THR A 357 -14.41 4.00 19.20
C THR A 357 -15.54 4.48 18.30
N VAL A 358 -15.70 5.80 18.18
CA VAL A 358 -16.58 6.37 17.14
C VAL A 358 -16.09 5.89 15.79
N LYS A 359 -17.01 5.57 14.87
CA LYS A 359 -16.68 5.00 13.56
C LYS A 359 -15.48 5.70 12.89
N ASN A 360 -14.56 4.88 12.38
CA ASN A 360 -13.30 5.26 11.75
C ASN A 360 -12.23 5.89 12.65
N ALA A 361 -12.50 6.16 13.93
CA ALA A 361 -11.46 6.62 14.84
C ALA A 361 -10.41 5.50 15.06
N PRO A 362 -9.14 5.86 15.30
CA PRO A 362 -8.12 4.90 15.71
C PRO A 362 -8.36 4.46 17.16
N ALA A 363 -7.92 3.24 17.49
CA ALA A 363 -7.84 2.79 18.88
C ALA A 363 -6.93 3.73 19.70
N ALA A 364 -7.25 3.90 20.98
CA ALA A 364 -6.46 4.72 21.89
C ALA A 364 -5.49 3.82 22.66
N PRO A 365 -4.16 4.01 22.54
CA PRO A 365 -3.19 3.19 23.27
C PRO A 365 -3.49 3.22 24.78
N GLY A 366 -3.66 2.03 25.37
CA GLY A 366 -3.92 1.87 26.80
C GLY A 366 -5.39 1.93 27.23
N SER A 367 -6.34 2.12 26.31
CA SER A 367 -7.79 2.06 26.61
C SER A 367 -8.43 0.70 26.29
N TRP A 368 -7.61 -0.33 26.12
CA TRP A 368 -8.05 -1.69 25.85
C TRP A 368 -8.71 -2.32 27.08
N THR A 369 -9.84 -2.98 26.84
CA THR A 369 -10.53 -3.83 27.82
C THR A 369 -10.13 -5.28 27.59
N GLY A 370 -9.53 -5.91 28.60
CA GLY A 370 -9.25 -7.35 28.59
C GLY A 370 -10.53 -8.16 28.80
N THR A 371 -10.71 -9.22 28.02
CA THR A 371 -11.93 -10.05 28.08
C THR A 371 -11.78 -11.27 29.00
N ASN A 372 -10.56 -11.64 29.39
CA ASN A 372 -10.21 -12.95 29.95
C ASN A 372 -10.58 -14.14 29.02
N ILE A 373 -10.79 -13.89 27.74
CA ILE A 373 -10.95 -14.93 26.72
C ILE A 373 -9.58 -15.21 26.14
N TYR A 374 -9.15 -16.45 26.26
CA TYR A 374 -7.85 -16.88 25.79
C TYR A 374 -7.97 -17.57 24.43
N VAL A 375 -7.05 -17.23 23.53
CA VAL A 375 -6.91 -17.91 22.25
C VAL A 375 -6.41 -19.35 22.52
N PRO A 376 -7.00 -20.38 21.89
CA PRO A 376 -6.47 -21.73 21.97
C PRO A 376 -5.02 -21.82 21.49
N ALA A 377 -4.22 -22.74 22.05
CA ALA A 377 -2.83 -22.93 21.61
C ALA A 377 -2.76 -23.13 20.08
N ALA A 378 -1.89 -22.37 19.42
CA ALA A 378 -1.77 -22.30 17.98
C ALA A 378 -0.30 -22.24 17.57
N SER A 379 0.12 -23.14 16.70
CA SER A 379 1.45 -23.07 16.08
C SER A 379 1.53 -21.84 15.18
N LYS A 380 2.73 -21.32 14.91
CA LYS A 380 2.90 -20.27 13.90
C LYS A 380 2.30 -20.71 12.55
N GLY A 381 1.51 -19.84 11.93
CA GLY A 381 0.76 -20.09 10.70
C GLY A 381 -0.62 -20.74 10.90
N GLU A 382 -0.89 -21.32 12.08
CA GLU A 382 -2.15 -22.00 12.39
C GLU A 382 -3.29 -21.01 12.67
N ASP A 383 -4.49 -21.37 12.25
CA ASP A 383 -5.73 -20.64 12.50
C ASP A 383 -6.57 -21.27 13.62
N LYS A 384 -7.33 -20.43 14.34
CA LYS A 384 -8.23 -20.84 15.42
C LYS A 384 -9.56 -20.10 15.32
N THR A 385 -10.63 -20.87 15.43
CA THR A 385 -11.99 -20.35 15.60
C THR A 385 -12.43 -20.51 17.04
N PHE A 386 -12.95 -19.43 17.63
CA PHE A 386 -13.51 -19.43 18.98
C PHE A 386 -14.54 -18.31 19.15
N THR A 387 -15.31 -18.35 20.23
CA THR A 387 -16.33 -17.34 20.55
C THR A 387 -15.72 -16.20 21.36
N ALA A 388 -15.83 -14.97 20.85
CA ALA A 388 -15.64 -13.75 21.62
C ALA A 388 -16.95 -13.43 22.35
N SER A 389 -17.01 -13.73 23.64
CA SER A 389 -18.19 -13.55 24.49
C SER A 389 -18.12 -12.30 25.36
N ASN A 390 -19.28 -11.81 25.80
CA ASN A 390 -19.44 -10.71 26.74
C ASN A 390 -18.75 -9.41 26.31
N ILE A 391 -18.69 -9.13 25.01
CA ILE A 391 -18.20 -7.86 24.49
C ILE A 391 -19.28 -6.80 24.73
N MET A 392 -19.11 -5.97 25.76
CA MET A 392 -20.13 -4.98 26.13
C MET A 392 -20.21 -3.88 25.08
N SER A 393 -21.39 -3.69 24.48
CA SER A 393 -21.68 -2.59 23.56
C SER A 393 -21.70 -1.23 24.28
N PRO A 394 -21.31 -0.13 23.60
CA PRO A 394 -21.47 1.23 24.09
C PRO A 394 -22.87 1.53 24.65
N SER A 395 -22.94 2.44 25.63
CA SER A 395 -24.19 2.85 26.29
C SER A 395 -25.04 3.78 25.44
N ASP A 396 -24.43 4.48 24.48
CA ASP A 396 -25.10 5.40 23.57
C ASP A 396 -25.23 4.77 22.18
N GLY A 397 -26.37 4.98 21.52
CA GLY A 397 -26.56 4.57 20.14
C GLY A 397 -25.69 5.39 19.18
N GLY A 398 -25.31 4.81 18.04
CA GLY A 398 -24.46 5.45 17.04
C GLY A 398 -23.66 4.47 16.20
N ASP A 399 -22.86 5.02 15.29
CA ASP A 399 -21.92 4.26 14.48
C ASP A 399 -20.56 4.18 15.17
N TYR A 400 -20.09 2.96 15.38
CA TYR A 400 -18.85 2.66 16.07
C TYR A 400 -17.92 1.77 15.23
N THR A 401 -16.65 1.78 15.59
CA THR A 401 -15.70 0.74 15.21
C THR A 401 -15.35 -0.05 16.48
N LEU A 402 -15.59 -1.36 16.45
CA LEU A 402 -15.06 -2.32 17.40
C LEU A 402 -13.64 -2.69 16.97
N HIS A 403 -12.68 -2.33 17.81
CA HIS A 403 -11.30 -2.74 17.68
C HIS A 403 -11.08 -4.00 18.50
N LEU A 404 -10.42 -4.99 17.91
CA LEU A 404 -9.96 -6.20 18.59
C LEU A 404 -8.43 -6.24 18.56
N ASP A 405 -7.81 -6.70 19.64
CA ASP A 405 -6.36 -6.91 19.70
C ASP A 405 -6.02 -8.07 20.63
N LEU A 406 -4.79 -8.56 20.51
CA LEU A 406 -4.27 -9.66 21.32
C LEU A 406 -3.12 -9.17 22.20
N ARG A 407 -2.92 -9.83 23.34
CA ARG A 407 -1.72 -9.66 24.17
C ARG A 407 -1.32 -10.99 24.79
N HIS A 408 -0.04 -11.12 25.11
CA HIS A 408 0.42 -12.13 26.06
C HIS A 408 -0.11 -11.83 27.46
N ASN A 409 -0.23 -12.85 28.31
CA ASN A 409 -0.59 -12.69 29.72
C ASN A 409 0.24 -11.62 30.43
N ASN A 410 -0.42 -10.57 30.90
CA ASN A 410 0.23 -9.41 31.54
C ASN A 410 1.25 -8.66 30.64
N GLY A 411 1.26 -8.96 29.34
CA GLY A 411 2.08 -8.31 28.33
C GLY A 411 1.44 -7.03 27.78
N SER A 412 2.15 -6.40 26.84
CA SER A 412 1.59 -5.32 26.04
C SER A 412 0.69 -5.88 24.95
N TRP A 413 -0.33 -5.10 24.58
CA TRP A 413 -1.13 -5.32 23.38
C TRP A 413 -0.22 -5.33 22.14
N PHE A 414 -0.46 -6.26 21.20
CA PHE A 414 0.38 -6.41 20.02
C PHE A 414 0.35 -5.12 19.17
N SER A 415 -0.75 -4.36 19.21
CA SER A 415 -0.83 -3.03 18.61
C SER A 415 0.10 -1.98 19.21
N ASN A 416 0.43 -2.08 20.50
CA ASN A 416 1.46 -1.23 21.11
C ASN A 416 2.86 -1.52 20.53
N GLY A 417 3.08 -2.73 20.01
CA GLY A 417 4.28 -3.12 19.27
C GLY A 417 4.30 -2.68 17.80
N GLY A 418 3.25 -2.01 17.34
CA GLY A 418 3.12 -1.53 15.95
C GLY A 418 2.50 -2.53 14.98
N TRP A 419 1.88 -3.61 15.49
CA TRP A 419 1.03 -4.49 14.69
C TRP A 419 -0.38 -3.89 14.54
N PRO A 420 -1.08 -4.02 13.40
CA PRO A 420 -2.44 -3.51 13.29
C PRO A 420 -3.43 -4.28 14.18
N ASP A 421 -4.33 -3.56 14.84
CA ASP A 421 -5.53 -4.14 15.45
C ASP A 421 -6.59 -4.46 14.37
N ALA A 422 -7.51 -5.39 14.68
CA ALA A 422 -8.61 -5.69 13.76
C ALA A 422 -9.78 -4.74 13.99
N ARG A 423 -10.41 -4.27 12.91
CA ARG A 423 -11.45 -3.23 12.93
C ARG A 423 -12.74 -3.77 12.35
N ILE A 424 -13.83 -3.64 13.08
CA ILE A 424 -15.17 -4.08 12.69
C ILE A 424 -16.14 -2.91 12.88
N ASP A 425 -16.75 -2.42 11.80
CA ASP A 425 -17.73 -1.34 11.89
C ASP A 425 -19.12 -1.87 12.26
N ILE A 426 -19.76 -1.25 13.25
CA ILE A 426 -21.04 -1.70 13.85
C ILE A 426 -21.91 -0.48 14.16
N SER A 427 -23.22 -0.57 13.89
CA SER A 427 -24.22 0.46 14.23
C SER A 427 -25.07 0.02 15.42
N ILE A 428 -25.03 0.75 16.52
CA ILE A 428 -25.77 0.46 17.75
C ILE A 428 -27.07 1.26 17.76
N THR A 429 -28.20 0.56 17.79
CA THR A 429 -29.54 1.14 17.84
C THR A 429 -30.02 1.28 19.27
N GLY A 430 -30.86 2.27 19.57
CA GLY A 430 -31.64 2.26 20.82
C GLY A 430 -31.09 3.05 22.01
N GLY A 431 -30.01 3.83 21.85
CA GLY A 431 -29.72 4.90 22.79
C GLY A 431 -30.58 6.12 22.46
N THR A 432 -31.41 6.62 23.37
CA THR A 432 -31.79 8.03 23.30
C THR A 432 -30.48 8.79 23.38
N ALA A 433 -30.02 9.35 22.26
CA ALA A 433 -28.85 10.22 22.26
C ALA A 433 -29.08 11.22 23.38
N THR A 434 -28.38 11.08 24.51
CA THR A 434 -28.39 12.12 25.53
C THR A 434 -27.77 13.28 24.79
N PRO A 435 -28.51 14.35 24.46
CA PRO A 435 -27.96 15.41 23.65
C PRO A 435 -26.72 15.89 24.39
N THR A 436 -25.54 15.68 23.78
CA THR A 436 -24.28 16.19 24.30
C THR A 436 -24.55 17.65 24.55
N ALA A 437 -24.63 18.05 25.83
CA ALA A 437 -25.01 19.40 26.18
C ALA A 437 -24.08 20.30 25.39
N THR A 438 -24.63 21.06 24.44
CA THR A 438 -23.88 22.03 23.66
C THR A 438 -23.11 22.81 24.69
N SER A 439 -21.77 22.62 24.72
CA SER A 439 -20.91 23.33 25.64
C SER A 439 -21.31 24.78 25.45
N THR A 440 -22.01 25.33 26.45
CA THR A 440 -22.43 26.71 26.41
C THR A 440 -21.11 27.42 26.52
N LEU A 441 -20.58 27.84 25.37
CA LEU A 441 -19.34 28.59 25.31
C LEU A 441 -19.57 29.75 26.26
N THR A 442 -18.99 29.65 27.45
CA THR A 442 -18.95 30.77 28.37
C THR A 442 -18.20 31.81 27.57
N PRO A 443 -18.82 32.97 27.24
CA PRO A 443 -18.17 33.96 26.41
C PRO A 443 -16.85 34.29 27.10
N THR A 444 -15.76 33.79 26.51
CA THR A 444 -14.42 34.09 26.99
C THR A 444 -14.27 35.58 26.76
N ALA A 445 -14.09 36.33 27.84
CA ALA A 445 -13.92 37.77 27.78
C ALA A 445 -12.90 38.09 26.68
N THR A 446 -13.35 38.83 25.67
CA THR A 446 -12.50 39.31 24.58
C THR A 446 -11.36 40.10 25.20
N GLN A 447 -10.20 39.47 25.38
CA GLN A 447 -8.99 40.21 25.70
C GLN A 447 -8.60 40.96 24.42
N VAL A 448 -8.81 42.28 24.46
CA VAL A 448 -8.23 43.19 23.48
C VAL A 448 -6.72 43.18 23.73
N ILE A 449 -5.98 42.36 23.01
CA ILE A 449 -4.52 42.44 22.98
C ILE A 449 -4.16 43.61 22.07
N THR A 450 -3.83 44.75 22.66
CA THR A 450 -3.21 45.87 21.95
C THR A 450 -1.73 45.54 21.75
N ALA A 451 -1.35 45.09 20.57
CA ALA A 451 0.04 44.94 20.19
C ALA A 451 0.60 46.31 19.76
N TYR A 452 1.55 46.86 20.53
CA TYR A 452 2.34 48.03 20.12
C TYR A 452 3.55 47.56 19.32
N PHE A 453 3.58 47.87 18.03
CA PHE A 453 4.79 47.74 17.22
C PHE A 453 5.65 48.99 17.43
N HIS A 454 6.80 48.82 18.09
CA HIS A 454 7.88 49.81 18.04
C HIS A 454 8.70 49.57 16.76
N SER A 455 8.66 50.55 15.86
CA SER A 455 9.65 50.67 14.79
C SER A 455 10.90 51.34 15.37
N PRO A 456 12.08 50.69 15.37
CA PRO A 456 13.32 51.41 15.62
C PRO A 456 13.70 52.11 14.31
N ASP A 457 13.45 53.42 14.23
CA ASP A 457 14.30 54.42 13.54
C ASP A 457 13.55 55.75 13.30
N GLY A 458 14.04 56.83 13.92
CA GLY A 458 14.03 58.19 13.36
C GLY A 458 12.84 59.13 13.68
N PRO A 459 13.10 60.39 14.13
CA PRO A 459 12.06 61.33 14.57
C PRO A 459 11.53 62.24 13.45
N ASN A 460 10.33 62.77 13.69
CA ASN A 460 9.63 63.88 13.02
C ASN A 460 8.69 63.51 11.86
N CYS A 461 7.39 63.38 12.20
CA CYS A 461 6.29 63.92 11.41
C CYS A 461 5.12 64.27 12.35
N VAL A 462 4.90 65.57 12.54
CA VAL A 462 3.69 66.13 13.15
C VAL A 462 2.65 66.26 12.04
N GLY A 463 1.50 65.59 12.18
CA GLY A 463 0.39 65.74 11.24
C GLY A 463 -0.80 64.85 11.58
N SER A 464 -1.88 65.47 12.08
CA SER A 464 -3.17 64.85 12.37
C SER A 464 -3.87 64.31 11.12
N CYS A 465 -4.36 63.07 11.18
CA CYS A 465 -5.45 62.59 10.32
C CYS A 465 -6.45 61.79 11.18
N GLY A 466 -7.72 61.95 10.83
CA GLY A 466 -8.86 61.66 11.69
C GLY A 466 -9.23 60.18 11.78
N SER A 467 -10.04 59.91 12.79
CA SER A 467 -10.68 58.63 13.06
C SER A 467 -11.56 58.15 11.91
N GLN A 468 -11.30 56.93 11.43
CA GLN A 468 -12.33 56.09 10.83
C GLN A 468 -12.33 54.72 11.52
N THR A 469 -13.47 54.40 12.09
CA THR A 469 -13.82 53.09 12.66
C THR A 469 -14.19 52.13 11.53
N GLY A 470 -13.63 50.92 11.54
CA GLY A 470 -14.20 49.79 10.81
C GLY A 470 -13.20 48.73 10.34
N PHE A 471 -13.56 47.47 10.58
CA PHE A 471 -13.02 46.21 10.03
C PHE A 471 -11.80 45.59 10.74
N ASN A 472 -12.10 44.62 11.62
CA ASN A 472 -11.16 43.60 12.09
C ASN A 472 -11.46 42.28 11.37
N ASN A 473 -10.55 41.83 10.50
CA ASN A 473 -10.39 40.43 10.15
C ASN A 473 -8.88 40.17 10.02
N VAL A 474 -8.34 39.40 10.96
CA VAL A 474 -6.92 39.02 10.99
C VAL A 474 -6.79 37.62 10.38
N VAL A 475 -6.00 37.51 9.32
CA VAL A 475 -5.51 36.21 8.80
C VAL A 475 -4.08 36.06 9.30
N THR A 476 -3.82 35.03 10.10
CA THR A 476 -2.47 34.67 10.55
C THR A 476 -1.85 33.62 9.63
N PRO A 477 -0.67 33.88 9.02
CA PRO A 477 0.09 32.83 8.36
C PRO A 477 0.88 32.04 9.41
N VAL A 478 0.68 30.73 9.46
CA VAL A 478 1.60 29.81 10.15
C VAL A 478 2.82 29.65 9.25
N ARG A 479 3.97 30.22 9.64
CA ARG A 479 5.26 29.91 9.00
C ARG A 479 5.76 28.58 9.55
N ASN A 480 5.87 27.57 8.69
CA ASN A 480 6.84 26.50 8.88
C ASN A 480 8.13 26.91 8.16
N GLU A 481 9.12 27.35 8.92
CA GLU A 481 10.49 27.48 8.41
C GLU A 481 11.11 26.09 8.34
N GLN A 482 11.14 25.49 7.15
CA GLN A 482 12.14 24.47 6.84
C GLN A 482 13.35 25.17 6.24
N SER A 483 14.44 25.21 7.00
CA SER A 483 15.74 25.70 6.55
C SER A 483 16.31 24.76 5.48
N LEU A 484 16.32 25.19 4.23
CA LEU A 484 17.15 24.59 3.18
C LEU A 484 18.58 25.11 3.36
N GLN A 485 19.48 24.27 3.88
CA GLN A 485 20.92 24.51 3.77
C GLN A 485 21.35 24.18 2.35
N ALA A 486 21.85 25.18 1.62
CA ALA A 486 22.49 24.99 0.32
C ALA A 486 23.95 24.56 0.54
N TYR A 487 24.30 23.37 0.05
CA TYR A 487 25.67 22.94 -0.15
C TYR A 487 26.17 23.53 -1.48
N ASP A 488 27.29 24.25 -1.44
CA ASP A 488 27.90 24.87 -2.61
C ASP A 488 28.88 23.87 -3.28
N GLY A 489 28.65 23.55 -4.55
CA GLY A 489 29.48 22.60 -5.29
C GLY A 489 29.03 22.32 -6.73
N GLY A 490 29.47 23.16 -7.68
CA GLY A 490 29.73 22.78 -9.07
C GLY A 490 28.54 22.73 -10.06
N PRO A 491 28.78 22.92 -11.38
CA PRO A 491 27.74 23.30 -12.34
C PRO A 491 27.00 22.07 -12.91
N GLY A 492 25.74 21.91 -12.51
CA GLY A 492 24.82 20.94 -13.08
C GLY A 492 23.43 21.11 -12.47
N TYR A 493 22.64 22.08 -12.95
CA TYR A 493 21.33 22.38 -12.39
C TYR A 493 20.32 21.23 -12.64
N VAL A 494 19.87 20.61 -11.55
CA VAL A 494 18.62 19.83 -11.50
C VAL A 494 17.53 20.73 -10.92
N PHE A 495 16.43 20.90 -11.65
CA PHE A 495 15.27 21.69 -11.19
C PHE A 495 14.45 20.87 -10.20
N GLY A 496 14.36 21.33 -8.95
CA GLY A 496 13.49 20.72 -7.93
C GLY A 496 12.03 21.14 -8.10
N GLN A 497 11.10 20.18 -8.02
CA GLN A 497 9.68 20.47 -7.80
C GLN A 497 9.43 20.62 -6.29
N GLY A 498 8.85 21.75 -5.87
CA GLY A 498 8.43 21.99 -4.50
C GLY A 498 6.90 21.95 -4.37
N ARG A 499 6.40 21.42 -3.26
CA ARG A 499 4.97 21.39 -2.89
C ARG A 499 4.75 22.22 -1.63
N VAL A 500 3.75 23.10 -1.65
CA VAL A 500 3.30 23.85 -0.47
C VAL A 500 1.83 23.53 -0.24
N GLU A 501 1.52 23.11 0.99
CA GLU A 501 0.16 22.78 1.41
C GLU A 501 -0.28 23.79 2.49
N THR A 502 -1.41 24.46 2.25
CA THR A 502 -2.01 25.36 3.23
C THR A 502 -3.36 24.81 3.63
N LYS A 503 -3.52 24.57 4.93
CA LYS A 503 -4.78 24.16 5.55
C LYS A 503 -5.41 25.38 6.20
N ILE A 504 -6.68 25.64 5.90
CA ILE A 504 -7.44 26.75 6.46
C ILE A 504 -8.61 26.17 7.24
N LEU A 505 -8.76 26.60 8.50
CA LEU A 505 -9.95 26.31 9.28
C LEU A 505 -11.06 27.27 8.83
N VAL A 506 -12.18 26.74 8.36
CA VAL A 506 -13.38 27.52 8.08
C VAL A 506 -14.36 27.25 9.21
N GLY A 507 -14.85 28.33 9.85
CA GLY A 507 -15.66 28.25 11.07
C GLY A 507 -16.81 27.24 10.96
N GLY A 508 -16.81 26.26 11.86
CA GLY A 508 -17.95 25.37 12.13
C GLY A 508 -18.18 24.19 11.17
N ALA A 509 -17.48 24.08 10.03
CA ALA A 509 -17.77 23.02 9.06
C ALA A 509 -16.52 22.56 8.26
N GLY A 510 -15.54 22.00 8.96
CA GLY A 510 -14.45 21.22 8.35
C GLY A 510 -13.24 22.03 7.82
N LEU A 511 -12.18 21.28 7.50
CA LEU A 511 -10.90 21.77 7.00
C LEU A 511 -10.93 21.88 5.47
N ALA A 512 -10.66 23.07 4.94
CA ALA A 512 -10.38 23.24 3.52
C ALA A 512 -8.88 23.14 3.26
N THR A 513 -8.47 22.27 2.32
CA THR A 513 -7.07 22.13 1.91
C THR A 513 -6.87 22.75 0.53
N ILE A 514 -6.02 23.77 0.44
CA ILE A 514 -5.63 24.38 -0.83
C ILE A 514 -4.24 23.85 -1.21
N ARG A 515 -4.13 23.24 -2.39
CA ARG A 515 -2.88 22.71 -2.92
C ARG A 515 -2.38 23.63 -4.04
N ARG A 516 -1.13 24.12 -3.92
CA ARG A 516 -0.45 24.83 -5.01
C ARG A 516 0.70 23.98 -5.56
N LYS A 517 0.77 23.88 -6.88
CA LYS A 517 1.91 23.27 -7.60
C LYS A 517 2.60 24.34 -8.42
N TYR A 518 3.92 24.42 -8.29
CA TYR A 518 4.74 25.33 -9.08
C TYR A 518 5.48 24.54 -10.16
N SER A 519 5.47 25.06 -11.38
CA SER A 519 6.31 24.59 -12.48
C SER A 519 6.90 25.79 -13.19
N THR A 520 8.21 25.87 -13.27
CA THR A 520 8.92 26.88 -14.05
C THR A 520 9.41 26.28 -15.36
N THR A 521 8.85 26.73 -16.47
CA THR A 521 9.43 26.52 -17.80
C THR A 521 9.93 27.86 -18.32
N LYS A 522 11.07 27.85 -19.01
CA LYS A 522 11.77 29.05 -19.49
C LYS A 522 10.84 29.91 -20.36
N GLY A 523 10.48 31.10 -19.88
CA GLY A 523 9.84 32.15 -20.68
C GLY A 523 8.35 32.40 -20.45
N SER A 524 7.64 31.61 -19.64
CA SER A 524 6.25 31.91 -19.29
C SER A 524 5.81 31.19 -18.01
N ARG A 525 5.23 31.94 -17.05
CA ARG A 525 4.51 31.35 -15.92
C ARG A 525 3.12 30.94 -16.41
N HIS A 526 2.82 29.65 -16.36
CA HIS A 526 1.45 29.16 -16.40
C HIS A 526 1.08 28.73 -14.98
N GLU A 527 0.05 29.37 -14.42
CA GLU A 527 -0.53 29.02 -13.14
C GLU A 527 -1.81 28.23 -13.41
N THR A 528 -1.93 27.04 -12.82
CA THR A 528 -3.16 26.25 -12.91
C THR A 528 -3.68 26.03 -11.50
N PHE A 529 -4.86 26.58 -11.23
CA PHE A 529 -5.57 26.39 -9.97
C PHE A 529 -6.48 25.18 -10.09
N LYS A 530 -6.37 24.24 -9.15
CA LYS A 530 -7.38 23.19 -8.95
C LYS A 530 -7.90 23.28 -7.53
N GLN A 531 -9.18 23.61 -7.40
CA GLN A 531 -9.92 23.42 -6.15
C GLN A 531 -10.39 21.97 -6.14
N SER A 532 -9.99 21.19 -5.14
CA SER A 532 -10.59 19.88 -4.88
C SER A 532 -11.39 19.99 -3.58
N GLN A 533 -12.71 19.92 -3.69
CA GLN A 533 -13.58 19.73 -2.55
C GLN A 533 -13.66 18.22 -2.31
N SER A 534 -13.38 17.75 -1.10
CA SER A 534 -13.66 16.37 -0.74
C SER A 534 -15.15 16.28 -0.42
N ASP A 535 -15.92 15.60 -1.27
CA ASP A 535 -17.32 15.27 -1.00
C ASP A 535 -17.39 14.38 0.24
N THR A 536 -17.81 14.96 1.38
CA THR A 536 -18.35 14.19 2.50
C THR A 536 -19.81 13.95 2.19
N GLY A 537 -20.16 12.72 1.78
CA GLY A 537 -21.50 12.34 1.37
C GLY A 537 -22.60 12.77 2.36
N ASN A 538 -23.33 13.82 1.99
CA ASN A 538 -24.56 14.26 2.64
C ASN A 538 -25.59 14.57 1.53
N PRO A 539 -26.75 13.90 1.48
CA PRO A 539 -27.72 14.04 0.39
C PRO A 539 -28.63 15.28 0.50
N SER A 540 -28.32 16.24 1.38
CA SER A 540 -29.08 17.50 1.47
C SER A 540 -28.30 18.65 0.83
N GLY A 541 -28.69 18.98 -0.41
CA GLY A 541 -28.09 20.05 -1.20
C GLY A 541 -28.29 21.44 -0.58
N HIS A 542 -27.31 21.90 0.19
CA HIS A 542 -27.13 23.31 0.51
C HIS A 542 -25.81 23.81 -0.09
N ARG A 543 -25.95 24.69 -1.09
CA ARG A 543 -24.85 25.43 -1.71
C ARG A 543 -24.41 26.53 -0.73
N VAL A 544 -23.12 26.59 -0.41
CA VAL A 544 -22.53 27.71 0.34
C VAL A 544 -21.98 28.68 -0.70
N ASP A 545 -22.70 29.77 -0.95
CA ASP A 545 -22.20 30.86 -1.79
C ASP A 545 -21.29 31.78 -0.95
N ILE A 546 -20.05 31.99 -1.43
CA ILE A 546 -19.08 32.90 -0.80
C ILE A 546 -19.17 34.25 -1.51
N ASP A 547 -19.93 35.18 -0.95
CA ASP A 547 -20.23 36.50 -1.57
C ASP A 547 -19.21 37.61 -1.23
N HIS A 548 -17.94 37.27 -0.99
CA HIS A 548 -16.94 38.26 -0.57
C HIS A 548 -15.67 38.28 -1.43
N PRO A 549 -15.14 39.47 -1.79
CA PRO A 549 -13.93 39.59 -2.59
C PRO A 549 -12.70 39.12 -1.79
N VAL A 550 -11.87 38.29 -2.41
CA VAL A 550 -10.58 37.89 -1.85
C VAL A 550 -9.52 38.87 -2.34
N VAL A 551 -8.83 39.52 -1.41
CA VAL A 551 -7.75 40.46 -1.71
C VAL A 551 -6.42 39.72 -1.68
N PHE A 552 -5.68 39.74 -2.79
CA PHE A 552 -4.34 39.16 -2.85
C PHE A 552 -3.31 40.28 -2.91
N CYS A 553 -2.36 40.26 -1.98
CA CYS A 553 -1.24 41.19 -1.94
C CYS A 553 0.07 40.44 -2.20
N HIS A 554 0.92 41.02 -3.03
CA HIS A 554 2.28 40.53 -3.27
C HIS A 554 3.27 41.61 -2.86
N GLU A 555 4.22 41.27 -1.98
CA GLU A 555 5.36 42.11 -1.68
C GLU A 555 6.51 41.79 -2.61
N ASN A 556 7.06 42.82 -3.24
CA ASN A 556 8.35 42.79 -3.92
C ASN A 556 9.23 43.90 -3.32
N SER A 557 10.50 43.94 -3.72
CA SER A 557 11.50 44.94 -3.27
C SER A 557 11.15 46.41 -3.53
N GLY A 558 10.01 46.70 -4.16
CA GLY A 558 9.47 48.06 -4.38
C GLY A 558 8.12 48.33 -3.70
N GLY A 559 7.71 47.52 -2.70
CA GLY A 559 6.46 47.70 -1.94
C GLY A 559 5.33 46.74 -2.35
N ALA A 560 4.32 46.62 -1.48
CA ALA A 560 3.18 45.73 -1.66
C ALA A 560 2.22 46.25 -2.74
N LYS A 561 1.84 45.39 -3.70
CA LYS A 561 0.71 45.64 -4.60
C LYS A 561 -0.40 44.64 -4.30
N CYS A 562 -1.59 45.16 -4.03
CA CYS A 562 -2.79 44.37 -3.80
C CYS A 562 -3.75 44.47 -4.99
N ARG A 563 -4.40 43.35 -5.32
CA ARG A 563 -5.45 43.31 -6.33
C ARG A 563 -6.68 42.63 -5.74
N ASN A 564 -7.85 43.21 -6.02
CA ASN A 564 -9.14 42.59 -5.76
C ASN A 564 -9.55 41.81 -6.99
N GLU A 565 -9.86 40.53 -6.84
CA GLU A 565 -10.43 39.73 -7.92
C GLU A 565 -11.85 39.30 -7.53
N TYR A 566 -12.79 39.54 -8.45
CA TYR A 566 -14.17 39.10 -8.35
C TYR A 566 -14.31 37.83 -9.18
N PHE A 567 -14.71 36.73 -8.53
CA PHE A 567 -15.04 35.49 -9.21
C PHE A 567 -16.53 35.50 -9.55
N GLY A 568 -16.85 35.90 -10.78
CA GLY A 568 -18.16 35.67 -11.41
C GLY A 568 -18.04 34.55 -12.44
N GLU A 569 -19.07 33.71 -12.54
CA GLU A 569 -19.10 32.49 -13.36
C GLU A 569 -18.76 32.73 -14.85
N ARG A 570 -17.94 31.82 -15.40
CA ARG A 570 -17.97 31.36 -16.79
C ARG A 570 -17.79 29.86 -16.86
#